data_AF-D9TRZ5-F1
#
_entry.id   AF-D9TRZ5-F1
#
_cell.length_a   1.000
_cell.length_b   1.000
_cell.length_c   1.000
_cell.angle_alpha   90.00
_cell.angle_beta   90.00
_cell.angle_gamma   90.00
#
_symmetry.space_group_name_H-M   'P 1'
#
loop_
_entity.id
_entity.type
_entity.pdbx_description
1 polymer ?
#
loop_
_entity_poly.entity_id
_entity_poly.type
_entity_poly.pdbx_seq_one_letter_code
_entity_poly.pdbx_strand_id
1 'polypeptide(L)'
;MKIYNNININNIYDMYKSASSKAVDAKKTNNIDKVEISSNASKINKNFAEYEQIREKKVQDIKEKVDSGTYYVKSDEVAESILKGAFLDKKI
;
A
#
# COMPACT_ATOMS: atom_id res chain seq x y z
N MET A 1 17.04 78.50 -16.26
CA MET A 1 17.34 77.54 -15.18
C MET A 1 16.62 76.24 -15.52
N LYS A 2 17.35 75.15 -15.81
CA LYS A 2 16.76 73.84 -16.15
C LYS A 2 16.86 72.94 -14.92
N ILE A 3 15.72 72.44 -14.43
CA ILE A 3 15.66 71.56 -13.26
C ILE A 3 15.80 70.11 -13.78
N TYR A 4 16.86 69.41 -13.36
CA TYR A 4 17.02 67.99 -13.66
C TYR A 4 16.29 67.18 -12.60
N ASN A 5 15.20 66.53 -12.99
CA ASN A 5 14.41 65.68 -12.11
C ASN A 5 15.08 64.30 -12.00
N ASN A 6 16.02 64.13 -11.07
CA ASN A 6 16.61 62.82 -10.77
C ASN A 6 15.73 62.09 -9.75
N ILE A 7 14.62 61.55 -10.23
CA ILE A 7 13.87 60.54 -9.48
C ILE A 7 14.34 59.20 -10.04
N ASN A 8 15.01 58.42 -9.20
CA ASN A 8 15.52 57.09 -9.52
C ASN A 8 14.35 56.14 -9.86
N ILE A 9 13.95 56.16 -11.13
CA ILE A 9 12.84 55.39 -11.72
C ILE A 9 13.01 53.88 -11.52
N ASN A 10 14.25 53.39 -11.40
CA ASN A 10 14.53 51.98 -11.16
C ASN A 10 14.02 51.53 -9.79
N ASN A 11 14.17 52.37 -8.75
CA ASN A 11 13.66 52.06 -7.40
C ASN A 11 12.13 51.99 -7.35
N ILE A 12 11.44 52.82 -8.14
CA ILE A 12 9.97 52.83 -8.20
C ILE A 12 9.46 51.58 -8.92
N TYR A 13 10.15 51.18 -9.99
CA TYR A 13 9.82 49.97 -10.74
C TYR A 13 10.00 48.69 -9.90
N ASP A 14 11.08 48.60 -9.11
CA ASP A 14 11.32 47.46 -8.22
C ASP A 14 10.33 47.40 -7.04
N MET A 15 9.88 48.56 -6.54
CA MET A 15 8.79 48.63 -5.55
C MET A 15 7.45 48.13 -6.12
N TYR A 16 7.12 48.51 -7.35
CA TYR A 16 5.87 48.07 -7.99
C TYR A 16 5.90 46.56 -8.34
N LYS A 17 7.06 46.07 -8.76
CA LYS A 17 7.28 44.64 -9.03
C LYS A 17 7.13 43.78 -7.76
N SER A 18 7.74 44.21 -6.65
CA SER A 18 7.67 43.50 -5.35
C SER A 18 6.28 43.54 -4.70
N ALA A 19 5.47 44.56 -5.00
CA ALA A 19 4.06 44.61 -4.59
C ALA A 19 3.16 43.65 -5.41
N SER A 20 3.52 43.35 -6.67
CA SER A 20 2.71 42.47 -7.55
C SER A 20 3.03 40.98 -7.43
N SER A 21 4.14 40.61 -6.77
CA SER A 21 4.58 39.21 -6.67
C SER A 21 4.52 38.68 -5.23
N LYS A 22 3.31 38.59 -4.68
CA LYS A 22 2.99 37.55 -3.70
C LYS A 22 1.84 36.73 -4.25
N ALA A 23 2.12 35.99 -5.32
CA ALA A 23 1.36 34.79 -5.59
C ALA A 23 1.58 33.89 -4.36
N VAL A 24 0.59 33.85 -3.48
CA VAL A 24 0.57 32.83 -2.44
C VAL A 24 0.52 31.52 -3.20
N ASP A 25 1.60 30.74 -3.15
CA ASP A 25 1.60 29.36 -3.59
C ASP A 25 0.58 28.61 -2.72
N ALA A 26 -0.68 28.70 -3.11
CA ALA A 26 -1.72 27.83 -2.62
C ALA A 26 -1.33 26.45 -3.13
N LYS A 27 -0.59 25.70 -2.30
CA LYS A 27 -0.39 24.27 -2.49
C LYS A 27 -1.77 23.68 -2.68
N LYS A 28 -2.14 23.43 -3.94
CA LYS A 28 -3.35 22.72 -4.30
C LYS A 28 -3.14 21.32 -3.76
N THR A 29 -3.65 21.05 -2.57
CA THR A 29 -3.78 19.69 -2.07
C THR A 29 -4.78 19.01 -3.00
N ASN A 30 -4.25 18.34 -4.01
CA ASN A 30 -4.98 17.37 -4.81
C ASN A 30 -5.30 16.20 -3.86
N ASN A 31 -6.28 16.40 -2.98
CA ASN A 31 -6.91 15.32 -2.22
C ASN A 31 -7.74 14.56 -3.25
N ILE A 32 -7.08 13.63 -3.92
CA ILE A 32 -7.71 12.65 -4.80
C ILE A 32 -8.26 11.58 -3.86
N ASP A 33 -9.55 11.30 -3.96
CA ASP A 33 -10.14 10.17 -3.24
C ASP A 33 -9.39 8.89 -3.61
N LYS A 34 -8.75 8.27 -2.62
CA LYS A 34 -7.95 7.05 -2.81
C LYS A 34 -8.54 5.94 -1.95
N VAL A 35 -8.88 4.83 -2.59
CA VAL A 35 -9.22 3.58 -1.91
C VAL A 35 -7.90 2.88 -1.57
N GLU A 36 -7.53 2.88 -0.29
CA GLU A 36 -6.38 2.13 0.20
C GLU A 36 -6.85 0.87 0.92
N ILE A 37 -6.15 -0.24 0.68
CA ILE A 37 -6.28 -1.45 1.49
C ILE A 37 -5.87 -1.09 2.92
N SER A 38 -6.69 -1.48 3.90
CA SER A 38 -6.39 -1.18 5.31
C SER A 38 -4.96 -1.59 5.67
N SER A 39 -4.33 -0.83 6.56
CA SER A 39 -2.97 -1.10 7.04
C SER A 39 -2.79 -2.52 7.58
N ASN A 40 -3.89 -3.15 8.05
CA ASN A 40 -3.91 -4.54 8.49
C ASN A 40 -3.90 -5.55 7.33
N ALA A 41 -4.70 -5.33 6.29
CA ALA A 41 -4.70 -6.22 5.13
C ALA A 41 -3.39 -6.13 4.33
N SER A 42 -2.72 -4.97 4.33
CA SER A 42 -1.39 -4.82 3.74
C SER A 42 -0.29 -5.65 4.44
N LYS A 43 -0.45 -5.98 5.73
CA LYS A 43 0.49 -6.86 6.46
C LYS A 43 0.38 -8.31 6.02
N ILE A 44 -0.80 -8.76 5.58
CA ILE A 44 -1.02 -10.14 5.12
C ILE A 44 -0.17 -10.44 3.88
N ASN A 45 -0.04 -9.48 2.97
CA ASN A 45 0.76 -9.64 1.74
C ASN A 45 2.26 -9.82 1.98
N LYS A 46 2.81 -9.29 3.09
CA LYS A 46 4.26 -9.36 3.35
C LYS A 46 4.73 -10.75 3.75
N ASN A 47 3.83 -11.57 4.32
CA ASN A 47 4.16 -12.93 4.78
C ASN A 47 3.99 -13.98 3.68
N PHE A 48 3.70 -13.57 2.44
CA PHE A 48 3.41 -14.50 1.35
C PHE A 48 4.63 -15.35 0.96
N ALA A 49 5.84 -14.79 0.99
CA ALA A 49 7.05 -15.54 0.66
C ALA A 49 7.36 -16.66 1.67
N GLU A 50 7.22 -16.38 2.97
CA GLU A 50 7.38 -17.40 4.02
C GLU A 50 6.27 -18.46 3.93
N TYR A 51 5.05 -18.03 3.63
CA TYR A 51 3.92 -18.93 3.38
C TYR A 51 4.19 -19.90 2.23
N GLU A 52 4.73 -19.41 1.10
CA GLU A 52 5.06 -20.24 -0.05
C GLU A 52 6.10 -21.31 0.29
N GLN A 53 7.14 -20.97 1.05
CA GLN A 53 8.14 -21.94 1.50
C GLN A 53 7.53 -23.03 2.42
N ILE A 54 6.65 -22.63 3.34
CA ILE A 54 5.95 -23.57 4.22
C ILE A 54 5.04 -24.50 3.39
N ARG A 55 4.36 -23.96 2.38
CA ARG A 55 3.48 -24.72 1.49
C ARG A 55 4.28 -25.73 0.67
N GLU A 56 5.37 -25.30 0.03
CA GLU A 56 6.23 -26.17 -0.77
C GLU A 56 6.77 -27.34 0.05
N LYS A 57 7.32 -27.05 1.23
CA LYS A 57 7.80 -28.09 2.16
C LYS A 57 6.69 -29.08 2.51
N LYS A 58 5.50 -28.58 2.88
CA LYS A 58 4.36 -29.44 3.25
C LYS A 58 3.92 -30.32 2.09
N VAL A 59 3.89 -29.79 0.86
CA VAL A 59 3.53 -30.56 -0.33
C VAL A 59 4.56 -31.65 -0.62
N GLN A 60 5.84 -31.33 -0.50
CA GLN A 60 6.92 -32.29 -0.72
C GLN A 60 6.86 -33.44 0.30
N ASP A 61 6.72 -33.14 1.59
CA ASP A 61 6.57 -34.16 2.65
C ASP A 61 5.38 -35.09 2.40
N ILE A 62 4.25 -34.56 1.90
CA ILE A 62 3.07 -35.37 1.58
C ILE A 62 3.35 -36.27 0.38
N LYS A 63 3.98 -35.75 -0.68
CA LYS A 63 4.34 -36.55 -1.86
C LYS A 63 5.24 -37.73 -1.48
N GLU A 64 6.27 -37.48 -0.69
CA GLU A 64 7.18 -38.53 -0.23
C GLU A 64 6.46 -39.63 0.57
N LYS A 65 5.50 -39.24 1.42
CA LYS A 65 4.66 -40.21 2.15
C LYS A 65 3.76 -41.01 1.24
N VAL A 66 3.19 -40.39 0.21
CA VAL A 66 2.36 -41.07 -0.79
C VAL A 66 3.19 -42.05 -1.60
N ASP A 67 4.34 -41.61 -2.13
CA ASP A 67 5.24 -42.42 -2.96
C ASP A 67 5.84 -43.61 -2.18
N SER A 68 6.15 -43.40 -0.90
CA SER A 68 6.63 -44.47 -0.01
C SER A 68 5.52 -45.40 0.51
N GLY A 69 4.24 -45.12 0.20
CA GLY A 69 3.11 -45.88 0.70
C GLY A 69 2.86 -45.72 2.20
N THR A 70 3.41 -44.68 2.83
CA THR A 70 3.28 -44.39 4.28
C THR A 70 2.27 -43.29 4.58
N TYR A 71 1.52 -42.84 3.58
CA TYR A 71 0.42 -41.89 3.76
C TYR A 71 -0.86 -42.63 4.20
N TYR A 72 -1.26 -42.44 5.45
CA TYR A 72 -2.44 -43.07 6.03
C TYR A 72 -3.56 -42.06 6.20
N VAL A 73 -4.69 -42.30 5.52
CA VAL A 73 -5.90 -41.48 5.68
C VAL A 73 -6.67 -41.96 6.89
N LYS A 74 -6.88 -41.08 7.87
CA LYS A 74 -7.74 -41.35 9.03
C LYS A 74 -9.12 -40.76 8.85
N SER A 75 -10.16 -41.57 9.06
CA SER A 75 -11.55 -41.13 8.91
C SER A 75 -11.90 -39.94 9.81
N ASP A 76 -11.35 -39.87 11.02
CA ASP A 76 -11.57 -38.75 11.95
C ASP A 76 -11.01 -37.44 11.40
N GLU A 77 -9.81 -37.47 10.80
CA GLU A 77 -9.16 -36.29 10.21
C GLU A 77 -9.95 -35.78 8.98
N VAL A 78 -10.56 -36.70 8.22
CA VAL A 78 -11.45 -36.37 7.10
C VAL A 78 -12.73 -35.72 7.60
N ALA A 79 -13.40 -36.33 8.58
CA ALA A 79 -14.63 -35.78 9.16
C ALA A 79 -14.40 -34.39 9.78
N GLU A 80 -13.31 -34.22 10.52
CA GLU A 80 -12.90 -32.93 11.08
C GLU A 80 -12.70 -31.88 9.98
N SER A 81 -12.04 -32.25 8.89
CA SER A 81 -11.79 -31.34 7.76
C SER A 81 -13.08 -30.90 7.07
N ILE A 82 -14.04 -31.82 6.88
CA ILE A 82 -15.37 -31.51 6.33
C ILE A 82 -16.11 -30.53 7.24
N LEU A 83 -16.16 -30.79 8.54
CA LEU A 83 -16.81 -29.92 9.51
C LEU A 83 -16.17 -28.53 9.53
N LYS A 84 -14.84 -28.46 9.59
CA LYS A 84 -14.11 -27.18 9.53
C LYS A 84 -14.42 -26.40 8.26
N GLY A 85 -14.42 -27.05 7.10
CA GLY A 85 -14.77 -26.41 5.83
C GLY A 85 -16.19 -25.84 5.85
N ALA A 86 -17.17 -26.62 6.29
CA ALA A 86 -18.56 -26.20 6.37
C ALA A 86 -18.81 -25.05 7.37
N PHE A 87 -18.08 -25.02 8.49
CA PHE A 87 -18.22 -23.93 9.48
C PHE A 87 -17.45 -22.67 9.11
N LEU A 88 -16.33 -22.77 8.40
CA LEU A 88 -15.56 -21.62 7.93
C LEU A 88 -16.30 -20.88 6.81
N ASP A 89 -16.97 -21.60 5.91
CA ASP A 89 -17.79 -21.01 4.84
C ASP A 89 -18.97 -20.21 5.40
N LYS A 90 -19.54 -20.64 6.54
CA LYS A 90 -20.66 -19.96 7.20
C LYS A 90 -20.30 -18.67 7.94
N LYS A 91 -19.01 -18.38 8.16
CA LYS A 91 -18.53 -17.20 8.92
C LYS A 91 -18.03 -16.06 8.03
N ILE A 92 -18.15 -16.19 6.71
CA ILE A 92 -17.83 -15.15 5.72
C ILE A 92 -19.13 -14.44 5.33
#